data_AF-A0A2E8SAI8-F1
#
_entry.id   AF-A0A2E8SAI8-F1
#
_cell.length_a   1.000
_cell.length_b   1.000
_cell.length_c   1.000
_cell.angle_alpha   90.00
_cell.angle_beta   90.00
_cell.angle_gamma   90.00
#
_symmetry.space_group_name_H-M   'P 1'
#
loop_
_entity.id
_entity.type
_entity.pdbx_description
1 polymer ?
#
loop_
_entity_poly.entity_id
_entity_poly.type
_entity_poly.pdbx_seq_one_letter_code
_entity_poly.pdbx_strand_id
1 'polypeptide(L)'
;MIEAIIAGALLGLLMASVFVSGGALIFTKYITAESRLIKYVNTRQSPTLFVLIMIGLIYIIWSIVGVIHGAAFMLLDKINPANGLGSPNLVFTLVTLIVPASTILIIAYMNNTLLVKALPIILIFAGVFGWMLPHTLN
;
A
#
# COMPACT_ATOMS: atom_id res chain seq x y z
N MET A 1 -11.33 -17.06 10.90
CA MET A 1 -11.97 -16.58 9.64
C MET A 1 -12.12 -15.06 9.61
N ILE A 2 -12.80 -14.44 10.58
CA ILE A 2 -12.93 -12.97 10.64
C ILE A 2 -11.60 -12.27 11.01
N GLU A 3 -10.75 -12.95 11.78
CA GLU A 3 -9.42 -12.48 12.20
C GLU A 3 -8.53 -12.12 11.01
N ALA A 4 -8.53 -12.91 9.94
CA ALA A 4 -7.74 -12.62 8.73
C ALA A 4 -8.17 -11.31 8.07
N ILE A 5 -9.47 -11.03 8.05
CA ILE A 5 -10.03 -9.79 7.50
C ILE A 5 -9.66 -8.59 8.39
N ILE A 6 -9.78 -8.75 9.72
CA ILE A 6 -9.43 -7.71 10.69
C ILE A 6 -7.92 -7.41 10.64
N ALA A 7 -7.08 -8.45 10.67
CA ALA A 7 -5.63 -8.32 10.55
C ALA A 7 -5.24 -7.66 9.22
N GLY A 8 -5.87 -8.09 8.11
CA GLY A 8 -5.71 -7.45 6.81
C GLY A 8 -6.04 -5.96 6.85
N ALA A 9 -7.18 -5.57 7.44
CA ALA A 9 -7.57 -4.17 7.58
C ALA A 9 -6.56 -3.36 8.42
N LEU A 10 -6.11 -3.89 9.56
CA LEU A 10 -5.14 -3.24 10.44
C LEU A 10 -3.77 -3.05 9.75
N LEU A 11 -3.31 -4.07 9.02
CA LEU A 11 -2.09 -3.97 8.20
C LEU A 11 -2.27 -3.01 7.02
N GLY A 12 -3.48 -2.89 6.48
CA GLY A 12 -3.88 -1.83 5.56
C GLY A 12 -3.71 -0.44 6.17
N LEU A 13 -4.23 -0.20 7.38
CA LEU A 13 -4.06 1.07 8.08
C LEU A 13 -2.57 1.37 8.37
N LEU A 14 -1.78 0.36 8.73
CA LEU A 14 -0.32 0.49 8.86
C LEU A 14 0.31 0.93 7.53
N MET A 15 -0.04 0.29 6.42
CA MET A 15 0.46 0.67 5.10
C MET A 15 0.02 2.08 4.68
N ALA A 16 -1.18 2.52 5.09
CA ALA A 16 -1.63 3.89 4.87
C ALA A 16 -0.68 4.91 5.52
N SER A 17 -0.23 4.66 6.75
CA SER A 17 0.72 5.54 7.44
C SER A 17 2.05 5.65 6.68
N VAL A 18 2.58 4.52 6.20
CA VAL A 18 3.80 4.46 5.40
C VAL A 18 3.61 5.24 4.09
N PHE A 19 2.48 5.05 3.43
CA PHE A 19 2.17 5.70 2.17
C PHE A 19 1.98 7.21 2.33
N VAL A 20 1.31 7.68 3.38
CA VAL A 20 1.14 9.11 3.65
C VAL A 20 2.50 9.76 3.96
N SER A 21 3.31 9.15 4.83
CA SER A 21 4.63 9.69 5.19
C SER A 21 5.61 9.67 4.02
N GLY A 22 5.79 8.52 3.38
CA GLY A 22 6.71 8.38 2.24
C GLY A 22 6.22 9.10 0.99
N GLY A 23 4.91 9.04 0.72
CA GLY A 23 4.26 9.73 -0.40
C GLY A 23 4.41 11.24 -0.28
N ALA A 24 4.22 11.83 0.90
CA ALA A 24 4.44 13.27 1.10
C ALA A 24 5.86 13.70 0.70
N LEU A 25 6.89 12.93 1.06
CA LEU A 25 8.28 13.24 0.69
C LEU A 25 8.54 13.18 -0.83
N ILE A 26 7.82 12.30 -1.53
CA ILE A 26 7.90 12.17 -2.99
C ILE A 26 7.12 13.30 -3.68
N PHE A 27 5.85 13.48 -3.31
CA PHE A 27 4.91 14.37 -3.98
C PHE A 27 5.16 15.85 -3.70
N THR A 28 5.72 16.23 -2.54
CA THR A 28 6.04 17.63 -2.22
C THR A 28 6.93 18.30 -3.27
N LYS A 29 7.84 17.55 -3.91
CA LYS A 29 8.68 18.07 -5.02
C LYS A 29 7.91 18.37 -6.30
N TYR A 30 6.73 17.77 -6.48
CA TYR A 30 5.87 17.93 -7.65
C TYR A 30 4.70 18.89 -7.38
N ILE A 31 4.48 19.28 -6.12
CA ILE A 31 3.47 20.25 -5.68
C ILE A 31 4.07 21.66 -5.86
N THR A 32 3.82 22.27 -7.02
CA THR A 32 4.24 23.65 -7.32
C THR A 32 3.08 24.62 -7.19
N ALA A 33 3.35 25.84 -6.70
CA ALA A 33 2.35 26.90 -6.51
C ALA A 33 1.60 27.28 -7.81
N GLU A 34 2.18 26.96 -8.97
CA GLU A 34 1.54 27.20 -10.27
C GLU A 34 0.53 26.13 -10.70
N SER A 35 0.53 24.96 -10.04
CA SER A 35 -0.35 23.86 -10.41
C SER A 35 -1.83 24.24 -10.28
N ARG A 36 -2.62 23.89 -11.31
CA ARG A 36 -4.06 24.21 -11.37
C ARG A 36 -4.82 23.69 -10.13
N LEU A 37 -4.41 22.53 -9.62
CA LEU A 37 -5.03 21.87 -8.48
C LEU A 37 -4.81 22.67 -7.19
N ILE A 38 -3.58 23.16 -6.94
CA ILE A 38 -3.30 24.01 -5.77
C ILE A 38 -4.00 25.36 -5.89
N LYS A 39 -3.99 25.99 -7.07
CA LYS A 39 -4.71 27.25 -7.29
C LYS A 39 -6.22 27.11 -7.04
N TYR A 40 -6.82 26.00 -7.49
CA TYR A 40 -8.23 25.70 -7.25
C TYR A 40 -8.52 25.47 -5.75
N VAL A 41 -7.72 24.66 -5.08
CA VAL A 41 -7.88 24.40 -3.63
C VAL A 41 -7.71 25.69 -2.84
N ASN A 42 -6.67 26.48 -3.09
CA ASN A 42 -6.36 27.71 -2.36
C ASN A 42 -7.43 28.81 -2.54
N THR A 43 -8.14 28.82 -3.68
CA THR A 43 -9.18 29.83 -3.95
C THR A 43 -10.56 29.45 -3.45
N ARG A 44 -10.83 28.16 -3.19
CA ARG A 44 -12.18 27.63 -2.89
C ARG A 44 -12.30 26.91 -1.55
N GLN A 45 -11.21 26.40 -0.98
CA GLN A 45 -11.22 25.59 0.24
C GLN A 45 -10.04 25.95 1.16
N SER A 46 -10.13 25.59 2.45
CA SER A 46 -8.94 25.67 3.30
C SER A 46 -7.95 24.58 2.88
N PRO A 47 -6.68 24.90 2.59
CA PRO A 47 -5.68 23.91 2.21
C PRO A 47 -5.54 22.77 3.23
N THR A 48 -5.73 23.09 4.51
CA THR A 48 -5.72 22.13 5.61
C THR A 48 -6.85 21.09 5.50
N LEU A 49 -8.08 21.52 5.19
CA LEU A 49 -9.21 20.61 5.04
C LEU A 49 -9.01 19.67 3.85
N PHE A 50 -8.48 20.19 2.74
CA PHE A 50 -8.17 19.38 1.56
C PHE A 50 -7.16 18.26 1.88
N VAL A 51 -6.08 18.58 2.59
CA VAL A 51 -5.07 17.60 3.01
C VAL A 51 -5.69 16.56 3.96
N LEU A 52 -6.51 16.98 4.93
CA LEU A 52 -7.18 16.07 5.86
C LEU A 52 -8.11 15.09 5.12
N ILE A 53 -8.90 15.57 4.16
CA ILE A 53 -9.76 14.71 3.33
C ILE A 53 -8.90 13.71 2.54
N MET A 54 -7.81 14.17 1.92
CA MET A 54 -6.93 13.30 1.15
C MET A 54 -6.31 12.20 2.02
N ILE A 55 -5.81 12.54 3.22
CA ILE A 55 -5.29 11.56 4.18
C ILE A 55 -6.38 10.58 4.59
N GLY A 56 -7.57 11.06 4.95
CA GLY A 56 -8.70 10.21 5.31
C GLY A 56 -9.05 9.19 4.22
N LEU A 57 -9.09 9.64 2.95
CA LEU A 57 -9.33 8.76 1.80
C LEU A 57 -8.21 7.73 1.63
N ILE A 58 -6.95 8.11 1.79
CA ILE A 58 -5.81 7.19 1.68
C ILE A 58 -5.94 6.06 2.73
N TYR A 59 -6.30 6.39 3.97
CA TYR A 59 -6.51 5.39 5.02
C TYR A 59 -7.66 4.43 4.69
N ILE A 60 -8.78 4.94 4.17
CA ILE A 60 -9.91 4.10 3.76
C ILE A 60 -9.50 3.16 2.62
N ILE A 61 -8.84 3.67 1.59
CA ILE A 61 -8.40 2.88 0.43
C ILE A 61 -7.47 1.76 0.88
N TRP A 62 -6.46 2.07 1.69
CA TRP A 62 -5.51 1.07 2.15
C TRP A 62 -6.14 0.05 3.11
N SER A 63 -7.10 0.46 3.94
CA SER A 63 -7.88 -0.47 4.75
C SER A 63 -8.66 -1.47 3.87
N ILE A 64 -9.26 -1.00 2.77
CA ILE A 64 -9.98 -1.87 1.82
C ILE A 64 -9.00 -2.82 1.13
N VAL A 65 -7.85 -2.33 0.67
CA VAL A 65 -6.78 -3.17 0.08
C VAL A 65 -6.34 -4.24 1.08
N GLY A 66 -6.20 -3.88 2.35
CA GLY A 66 -5.86 -4.82 3.41
C GLY A 66 -6.92 -5.90 3.64
N VAL A 67 -8.21 -5.52 3.66
CA VAL A 67 -9.33 -6.47 3.72
C VAL A 67 -9.28 -7.46 2.55
N ILE A 68 -9.00 -6.97 1.33
CA ILE A 68 -8.89 -7.82 0.13
C ILE A 68 -7.75 -8.83 0.30
N HIS A 69 -6.58 -8.42 0.80
CA HIS A 69 -5.46 -9.33 1.03
C HIS A 69 -5.76 -10.36 2.13
N GLY A 70 -6.40 -9.95 3.22
CA GLY A 70 -6.83 -10.86 4.28
C GLY A 70 -7.84 -11.90 3.78
N ALA A 71 -8.80 -11.49 2.93
CA ALA A 71 -9.73 -12.40 2.29
C ALA A 71 -9.04 -13.35 1.30
N ALA A 72 -8.10 -12.84 0.50
CA ALA A 72 -7.31 -13.65 -0.44
C ALA A 72 -6.45 -14.70 0.28
N PHE A 73 -5.82 -14.33 1.40
CA PHE A 73 -5.08 -15.27 2.25
C PHE A 73 -5.98 -16.40 2.75
N MET A 74 -7.15 -16.07 3.31
CA MET A 74 -8.10 -17.07 3.80
C MET A 74 -8.54 -18.06 2.71
N LEU A 75 -8.71 -17.61 1.47
CA LEU A 75 -9.07 -18.49 0.35
C LEU A 75 -7.93 -19.41 -0.05
N LEU A 76 -6.70 -18.87 -0.13
CA LEU A 76 -5.53 -19.63 -0.58
C LEU A 76 -5.00 -20.59 0.47
N ASP A 77 -5.12 -20.24 1.75
CA ASP A 77 -4.71 -21.09 2.86
C ASP A 77 -5.53 -22.39 2.95
N LYS A 78 -6.82 -22.32 2.60
CA LYS A 78 -7.68 -23.51 2.51
C LYS A 78 -7.32 -24.45 1.36
N ILE A 79 -6.69 -23.95 0.31
CA ILE A 79 -6.40 -24.71 -0.91
C ILE A 79 -5.04 -25.41 -0.79
N ASN A 80 -4.01 -24.69 -0.38
CA ASN A 80 -2.65 -25.23 -0.29
C ASN A 80 -1.78 -24.45 0.71
N PRO A 81 -1.75 -24.86 2.00
CA PRO A 81 -0.87 -24.27 3.00
C PRO A 81 0.56 -24.81 2.83
N ALA A 82 1.20 -24.44 1.72
CA ALA A 82 2.59 -24.77 1.46
C ALA A 82 3.51 -23.67 2.02
N ASN A 83 4.46 -24.06 2.88
CA ASN A 83 5.51 -23.15 3.35
C ASN A 83 6.54 -22.90 2.24
N GLY A 84 7.09 -21.68 2.17
CA GLY A 84 8.18 -21.36 1.23
C GLY A 84 8.57 -19.88 1.22
N LEU A 85 9.79 -19.56 0.78
CA LEU A 85 10.35 -18.19 0.76
C LEU A 85 10.34 -17.48 2.13
N GLY A 86 10.40 -18.25 3.22
CA GLY A 86 10.27 -17.73 4.58
C GLY A 86 8.86 -17.25 4.93
N SER A 87 7.85 -17.56 4.12
CA SER A 87 6.43 -17.31 4.41
C SER A 87 5.71 -18.63 4.75
N PRO A 88 4.75 -18.61 5.68
CA PRO A 88 3.86 -19.74 5.97
C PRO A 88 2.92 -20.13 4.81
N ASN A 89 2.75 -19.26 3.81
CA ASN A 89 1.94 -19.54 2.63
C ASN A 89 2.60 -19.01 1.36
N LEU A 90 3.30 -19.90 0.65
CA LEU A 90 4.08 -19.59 -0.55
C LEU A 90 3.21 -19.03 -1.68
N VAL A 91 2.05 -19.67 -1.94
CA VAL A 91 1.18 -19.28 -3.06
C VAL A 91 0.64 -17.87 -2.85
N PHE A 92 0.14 -17.59 -1.65
CA PHE A 92 -0.33 -16.25 -1.31
C PHE A 92 0.78 -15.20 -1.42
N THR A 93 1.98 -15.49 -0.92
CA THR A 93 3.12 -14.56 -1.04
C THR A 93 3.48 -14.30 -2.50
N LEU A 94 3.55 -15.32 -3.35
CA LEU A 94 3.85 -15.16 -4.78
C LEU A 94 2.80 -14.31 -5.50
N VAL A 95 1.51 -14.54 -5.25
CA VAL A 95 0.42 -13.73 -5.81
C VAL A 95 0.53 -12.28 -5.32
N THR A 96 0.78 -12.07 -4.03
CA THR A 96 0.95 -10.73 -3.45
C THR A 96 2.13 -9.99 -4.06
N LEU A 97 3.21 -10.67 -4.42
CA LEU A 97 4.42 -10.09 -5.02
C LEU A 97 4.23 -9.61 -6.47
N ILE A 98 3.14 -9.98 -7.15
CA ILE A 98 2.83 -9.49 -8.50
C ILE A 98 2.61 -7.96 -8.48
N VAL A 99 1.98 -7.43 -7.44
CA VAL A 99 1.70 -5.99 -7.29
C VAL A 99 2.98 -5.14 -7.17
N PRO A 100 3.91 -5.42 -6.23
CA PRO A 100 5.15 -4.66 -6.15
C PRO A 100 6.03 -4.89 -7.39
N ALA A 101 6.09 -6.10 -7.95
CA ALA A 101 6.86 -6.36 -9.17
C ALA A 101 6.37 -5.55 -10.38
N SER A 102 5.05 -5.52 -10.62
CA SER A 102 4.46 -4.72 -11.70
C SER A 102 4.65 -3.22 -11.46
N THR A 103 4.52 -2.76 -10.21
CA THR A 103 4.76 -1.36 -9.85
C THR A 103 6.22 -0.95 -10.11
N ILE A 104 7.19 -1.80 -9.75
CA ILE A 104 8.61 -1.57 -10.04
C ILE A 104 8.83 -1.45 -11.55
N LEU A 105 8.28 -2.37 -12.34
CA LEU A 105 8.44 -2.36 -13.80
C LEU A 105 7.87 -1.08 -14.43
N ILE A 106 6.67 -0.67 -14.03
CA ILE A 106 6.02 0.56 -14.53
C ILE A 106 6.87 1.79 -14.19
N ILE A 107 7.31 1.92 -12.94
CA ILE A 107 8.07 3.10 -12.51
C ILE A 107 9.47 3.09 -13.13
N ALA A 108 10.14 1.95 -13.25
CA ALA A 108 11.43 1.81 -13.91
C ALA A 108 11.35 2.24 -15.39
N TYR A 109 10.27 1.86 -16.08
CA TYR A 109 10.02 2.27 -17.46
C TYR A 109 9.83 3.78 -17.60
N MET A 110 9.16 4.42 -16.64
CA MET A 110 8.88 5.87 -16.69
C MET A 110 10.05 6.73 -16.21
N ASN A 111 10.61 6.43 -15.03
CA ASN A 111 11.67 7.22 -14.40
C ASN A 111 12.38 6.46 -13.27
N ASN A 112 13.62 6.02 -13.53
CA ASN A 112 14.46 5.35 -12.54
C ASN A 112 14.75 6.18 -11.28
N THR A 113 14.76 7.52 -11.37
CA THR A 113 14.96 8.37 -10.18
C THR A 113 13.75 8.33 -9.24
N LEU A 114 12.55 8.19 -9.81
CA LEU A 114 11.33 8.01 -9.03
C LEU A 114 11.30 6.62 -8.39
N LEU A 115 11.80 5.60 -9.09
CA LEU A 115 11.89 4.23 -8.57
C LEU A 115 12.68 4.19 -7.27
N VAL A 116 13.87 4.77 -7.23
CA VAL A 116 14.73 4.76 -6.02
C VAL A 116 14.00 5.37 -4.82
N LYS A 117 13.19 6.41 -5.03
CA LYS A 117 12.41 7.05 -3.96
C LYS A 117 11.20 6.24 -3.54
N ALA A 118 10.53 5.57 -4.47
CA ALA A 118 9.34 4.76 -4.21
C ALA A 118 9.68 3.36 -3.69
N LEU A 119 10.90 2.86 -3.95
CA LEU A 119 11.33 1.51 -3.63
C LEU A 119 11.12 1.13 -2.16
N PRO A 120 11.45 1.97 -1.15
CA PRO A 120 11.18 1.64 0.25
C PRO A 120 9.70 1.36 0.53
N ILE A 121 8.79 2.16 -0.05
CA ILE A 121 7.34 1.99 0.13
C ILE A 121 6.88 0.67 -0.50
N ILE A 122 7.39 0.35 -1.69
CA ILE A 122 7.07 -0.88 -2.42
C ILE A 122 7.56 -2.11 -1.65
N LEU A 123 8.78 -2.05 -1.11
CA LEU A 123 9.35 -3.14 -0.31
C LEU A 123 8.60 -3.33 1.01
N ILE A 124 8.18 -2.25 1.67
CA ILE A 124 7.35 -2.32 2.87
C ILE A 124 6.00 -2.97 2.55
N PHE A 125 5.34 -2.60 1.45
CA PHE A 125 4.11 -3.27 1.00
C PHE A 125 4.32 -4.78 0.87
N ALA A 126 5.39 -5.18 0.18
CA ALA A 126 5.72 -6.58 -0.02
C ALA A 126 5.93 -7.29 1.33
N GLY A 127 6.66 -6.68 2.27
CA GLY A 127 6.88 -7.22 3.61
C GLY A 127 5.59 -7.37 4.43
N VAL A 128 4.78 -6.31 4.48
CA VAL A 128 3.55 -6.24 5.27
C VAL A 128 2.52 -7.26 4.78
N PHE A 129 2.22 -7.27 3.49
CA PHE A 129 1.20 -8.17 2.98
C PHE A 129 1.74 -9.54 2.62
N GLY A 130 2.95 -9.64 2.08
CA GLY A 130 3.52 -10.91 1.62
C GLY A 130 3.99 -11.83 2.74
N TRP A 131 4.53 -11.28 3.84
CA TRP A 131 5.09 -12.08 4.94
C TRP A 131 4.42 -11.83 6.29
N MET A 132 4.25 -10.56 6.69
CA MET A 132 3.73 -10.25 8.02
C MET A 132 2.29 -10.75 8.19
N LEU A 133 1.42 -10.54 7.20
CA LEU A 133 0.03 -11.00 7.25
C LEU A 133 -0.09 -12.52 7.47
N PRO A 134 0.56 -13.39 6.66
CA PRO A 134 0.57 -14.83 6.92
C PRO A 134 1.12 -15.21 8.30
N HIS A 135 2.19 -14.58 8.77
CA HIS A 135 2.78 -14.91 10.08
C HIS A 135 1.89 -14.53 11.25
N THR A 136 1.07 -13.48 11.12
CA THR A 136 0.16 -13.07 12.19
C THR A 136 -1.07 -13.98 12.31
N LEU A 137 -1.30 -14.87 11.35
CA LEU A 137 -2.51 -15.67 11.23
C LEU A 137 -2.29 -17.18 11.31
N ASN A 138 -1.03 -17.63 11.30
CA ASN A 138 -0.62 -19.02 11.56
C ASN A 138 -0.15 -19.19 13.00
#